data_AF-A0A2D0ND68-F1
#
_entry.id   AF-A0A2D0ND68-F1
#
_cell.length_a   1.000
_cell.length_b   1.000
_cell.length_c   1.000
_cell.angle_alpha   90.00
_cell.angle_beta   90.00
_cell.angle_gamma   90.00
#
_symmetry.space_group_name_H-M   'P 1'
#
loop_
_entity.id
_entity.type
_entity.pdbx_description
1 polymer ?
#
loop_
_entity_poly.entity_id
_entity_poly.type
_entity_poly.pdbx_seq_one_letter_code
_entity_poly.pdbx_strand_id
1 'polypeptide(L)'
;MPSNHWTEAEKDAIQKYYGQPIESLRPEDFHKTRKKILAKYHPDNFEKFEDETIREMATDRFQSIEQLNKKIELHFAGKLGISNTTDRDRAFHPDAQYAFDKLKIELITSDKDLKYHLFGTFYRWLVYGDKFKIPDTTASIIIDEDHQGSSIGYRETIRMYLTFDTKDSVETIVDWLYGKIAGRASSLLIHGDVVEVDYDAILRSIKQTTFLQIGPGGAEE
;
A
#
# COMPACT_ATOMS: atom_id res chain seq x y z
N MET A 1 -20.72 -8.97 18.53
CA MET A 1 -19.63 -9.81 18.01
C MET A 1 -18.38 -8.94 18.02
N PRO A 2 -17.27 -9.30 18.68
CA PRO A 2 -16.06 -8.50 18.58
C PRO A 2 -15.62 -8.52 17.11
N SER A 3 -15.63 -7.35 16.49
CA SER A 3 -15.22 -7.15 15.10
C SER A 3 -13.80 -7.67 14.94
N ASN A 4 -13.60 -8.74 14.15
CA ASN A 4 -12.27 -9.29 13.93
C ASN A 4 -11.50 -8.32 13.00
N HIS A 5 -10.80 -7.36 13.60
CA HIS A 5 -10.03 -6.33 12.91
C HIS A 5 -8.70 -6.84 12.33
N TRP A 6 -8.44 -8.15 12.39
CA TRP A 6 -7.21 -8.80 11.98
C TRP A 6 -7.46 -9.75 10.81
N THR A 7 -6.65 -9.64 9.76
CA THR A 7 -6.62 -10.62 8.67
C THR A 7 -5.89 -11.89 9.12
N GLU A 8 -6.11 -13.01 8.42
CA GLU A 8 -5.40 -14.26 8.72
C GLU A 8 -3.88 -14.11 8.52
N ALA A 9 -3.45 -13.39 7.48
CA ALA A 9 -2.03 -13.10 7.25
C ALA A 9 -1.39 -12.30 8.40
N GLU A 10 -2.13 -11.36 9.00
CA GLU A 10 -1.66 -10.61 10.16
C GLU A 10 -1.59 -11.48 11.40
N LYS A 11 -2.58 -12.35 11.65
CA LYS A 11 -2.53 -13.30 12.76
C LYS A 11 -1.34 -14.24 12.66
N ASP A 12 -1.09 -14.77 11.46
CA ASP A 12 0.07 -15.61 11.17
C ASP A 12 1.38 -14.85 11.39
N ALA A 13 1.45 -13.59 10.97
CA ALA A 13 2.62 -12.74 11.20
C ALA A 13 2.85 -12.48 12.70
N ILE A 14 1.79 -12.21 13.46
CA ILE A 14 1.86 -12.02 14.93
C ILE A 14 2.39 -13.29 15.58
N GLN A 15 1.81 -14.45 15.27
CA GLN A 15 2.26 -15.74 15.78
C GLN A 15 3.74 -16.00 15.42
N LYS A 16 4.15 -15.71 14.18
CA LYS A 16 5.52 -15.89 13.70
C LYS A 16 6.53 -15.01 14.43
N TYR A 17 6.22 -13.74 14.65
CA TYR A 17 7.18 -12.78 15.21
C TYR A 17 7.16 -12.72 16.74
N TYR A 18 5.99 -12.92 17.35
CA TYR A 18 5.78 -12.79 18.79
C TYR A 18 5.60 -14.13 19.51
N GLY A 19 5.42 -15.23 18.78
CA GLY A 19 5.33 -16.58 19.33
C GLY A 19 3.99 -16.91 19.99
N GLN A 20 3.03 -16.00 19.94
CA GLN A 20 1.73 -16.12 20.58
C GLN A 20 0.68 -15.37 19.75
N PRO A 21 -0.59 -15.82 19.80
CA PRO A 21 -1.67 -15.18 19.06
C PRO A 21 -2.02 -13.82 19.68
N ILE A 22 -2.65 -12.93 18.91
CA ILE A 22 -2.96 -11.57 19.35
C ILE A 22 -3.81 -11.53 20.62
N GLU A 23 -4.71 -12.51 20.80
CA GLU A 23 -5.59 -12.64 21.96
C GLU A 23 -4.82 -12.97 23.26
N SER A 24 -3.62 -13.53 23.15
CA SER A 24 -2.75 -13.88 24.28
C SER A 24 -1.56 -12.94 24.45
N LEU A 25 -1.26 -12.11 23.45
CA LEU A 25 -0.12 -11.20 23.45
C LEU A 25 -0.32 -10.09 24.49
N ARG A 26 0.63 -9.96 25.41
CA ARG A 26 0.61 -8.92 26.45
C ARG A 26 1.42 -7.70 26.02
N PRO A 27 1.03 -6.47 26.43
CA PRO A 27 1.76 -5.24 26.07
C PRO A 27 3.25 -5.26 26.45
N GLU A 28 3.58 -5.81 27.62
CA GLU A 28 4.96 -5.91 28.12
C GLU A 28 5.82 -6.81 27.22
N ASP A 29 5.29 -7.97 26.84
CA ASP A 29 5.95 -8.91 25.94
C ASP A 29 6.08 -8.36 24.52
N PHE A 30 5.06 -7.62 24.06
CA PHE A 30 5.08 -6.92 22.79
C PHE A 30 6.21 -5.88 22.74
N HIS A 31 6.32 -4.97 23.71
CA HIS A 31 7.37 -3.94 23.70
C HIS A 31 8.78 -4.54 23.76
N LYS A 32 8.96 -5.57 24.59
CA LYS A 32 10.24 -6.28 24.71
C LYS A 32 10.63 -6.98 23.41
N THR A 33 9.67 -7.62 22.75
CA THR A 33 9.90 -8.41 21.53
C THR A 33 10.01 -7.51 20.30
N ARG A 34 9.23 -6.43 20.22
CA ARG A 34 9.30 -5.40 19.17
C ARG A 34 10.73 -4.89 18.97
N LYS A 35 11.40 -4.48 20.06
CA LYS A 35 12.78 -3.97 20.00
C LYS A 35 13.73 -5.00 19.38
N LYS A 36 13.57 -6.29 19.72
CA LYS A 36 14.40 -7.37 19.17
C LYS A 36 14.10 -7.64 17.70
N ILE A 37 12.84 -7.60 17.30
CA ILE A 37 12.42 -7.80 15.91
C ILE A 37 12.95 -6.66 15.04
N LEU A 38 12.75 -5.40 15.44
CA LEU A 38 13.23 -4.24 14.68
C LEU A 38 14.76 -4.27 14.54
N ALA A 39 15.48 -4.57 15.62
CA ALA A 39 16.93 -4.72 15.55
C ALA A 39 17.38 -5.90 14.67
N LYS A 40 16.61 -6.98 14.57
CA LYS A 40 16.94 -8.15 13.74
C LYS A 40 16.69 -7.91 12.25
N TYR A 41 15.59 -7.24 11.93
CA TYR A 41 15.14 -7.05 10.54
C TYR A 41 15.46 -5.67 9.98
N HIS A 42 16.20 -4.81 10.71
CA HIS A 42 16.61 -3.51 10.20
C HIS A 42 17.38 -3.62 8.88
N PRO A 43 17.07 -2.81 7.85
CA PRO A 43 17.73 -2.88 6.54
C PRO A 43 19.26 -2.82 6.60
N ASP A 44 19.83 -1.99 7.49
CA ASP A 44 21.28 -1.86 7.71
C ASP A 44 22.00 -3.20 7.98
N ASN A 45 21.33 -4.17 8.61
CA ASN A 45 21.92 -5.48 8.86
C ASN A 45 22.17 -6.28 7.57
N PHE A 46 21.53 -5.86 6.48
CA PHE A 46 21.53 -6.51 5.18
C PHE A 46 22.31 -5.71 4.12
N GLU A 47 22.78 -4.51 4.41
CA GLU A 47 23.62 -3.73 3.47
C GLU A 47 24.91 -4.46 3.06
N LYS A 48 25.44 -5.29 3.97
CA LYS A 48 26.63 -6.12 3.74
C LYS A 48 26.49 -7.16 2.63
N PHE A 49 25.28 -7.41 2.11
CA PHE A 49 25.06 -8.44 1.10
C PHE A 49 25.28 -7.95 -0.33
N GLU A 50 25.59 -6.65 -0.56
CA GLU A 50 25.83 -6.01 -1.88
C GLU A 50 24.80 -6.32 -2.98
N ASP A 51 23.70 -6.97 -2.62
CA ASP A 51 22.63 -7.42 -3.49
C ASP A 51 21.42 -6.51 -3.25
N GLU A 52 21.08 -5.77 -4.30
CA GLU A 52 19.96 -4.84 -4.31
C GLU A 52 18.62 -5.52 -3.98
N THR A 53 18.43 -6.77 -4.43
CA THR A 53 17.21 -7.54 -4.16
C THR A 53 17.11 -7.89 -2.68
N ILE A 54 18.24 -8.23 -2.03
CA ILE A 54 18.26 -8.52 -0.60
C ILE A 54 17.94 -7.27 0.22
N ARG A 55 18.48 -6.11 -0.19
CA ARG A 55 18.21 -4.82 0.45
C ARG A 55 16.74 -4.42 0.34
N GLU A 56 16.13 -4.60 -0.83
CA GLU A 56 14.70 -4.33 -1.05
C GLU A 56 13.83 -5.26 -0.21
N MET A 57 14.07 -6.57 -0.27
CA MET A 57 13.30 -7.54 0.52
C MET A 57 13.40 -7.31 2.04
N ALA A 58 14.56 -6.86 2.51
CA ALA A 58 14.75 -6.47 3.91
C ALA A 58 13.92 -5.22 4.25
N THR A 59 13.92 -4.22 3.36
CA THR A 59 13.14 -2.98 3.53
C THR A 59 11.64 -3.26 3.56
N ASP A 60 11.12 -4.01 2.60
CA ASP A 60 9.69 -4.37 2.54
C ASP A 60 9.25 -5.13 3.80
N ARG A 61 10.08 -6.09 4.21
CA ARG A 61 9.80 -6.89 5.40
C ARG A 61 9.84 -6.03 6.66
N PHE A 62 10.77 -5.09 6.75
CA PHE A 62 10.87 -4.16 7.87
C PHE A 62 9.63 -3.27 7.94
N GLN A 63 9.23 -2.65 6.83
CA GLN A 63 8.02 -1.82 6.75
C GLN A 63 6.75 -2.60 7.14
N SER A 64 6.61 -3.83 6.63
CA SER A 64 5.49 -4.72 6.99
C SER A 64 5.44 -5.00 8.50
N ILE A 65 6.60 -5.23 9.12
CA ILE A 65 6.73 -5.43 10.58
C ILE A 65 6.35 -4.15 11.33
N GLU A 66 6.80 -2.98 10.87
CA GLU A 66 6.46 -1.70 11.51
C GLU A 66 4.97 -1.40 11.48
N GLN A 67 4.30 -1.69 10.36
CA GLN A 67 2.84 -1.55 10.24
C GLN A 67 2.11 -2.48 11.18
N LEU A 68 2.52 -3.76 11.21
CA LEU A 68 1.96 -4.73 12.15
C LEU A 68 2.10 -4.24 13.59
N ASN A 69 3.28 -3.70 13.94
CA ASN A 69 3.54 -3.16 15.27
C ASN A 69 2.65 -1.97 15.59
N LYS A 70 2.49 -1.02 14.66
CA LYS A 70 1.61 0.13 14.81
C LYS A 70 0.16 -0.31 15.04
N LYS A 71 -0.29 -1.34 14.32
CA LYS A 71 -1.62 -1.93 14.50
C LYS A 71 -1.77 -2.58 15.88
N ILE A 72 -0.77 -3.34 16.34
CA ILE A 72 -0.77 -3.93 17.70
C ILE A 72 -0.77 -2.84 18.79
N GLU A 73 -0.04 -1.74 18.60
CA GLU A 73 -0.08 -0.60 19.54
C GLU A 73 -1.46 0.04 19.62
N LEU A 74 -2.11 0.24 18.48
CA LEU A 74 -3.49 0.72 18.44
C LEU A 74 -4.43 -0.26 19.15
N HIS A 75 -4.21 -1.57 19.01
CA HIS A 75 -4.98 -2.61 19.72
C HIS A 75 -4.85 -2.47 21.23
N PHE A 76 -3.63 -2.39 21.76
CA PHE A 76 -3.43 -2.22 23.20
C PHE A 76 -3.90 -0.87 23.73
N ALA A 77 -3.86 0.18 22.91
CA ALA A 77 -4.41 1.47 23.28
C ALA A 77 -5.94 1.51 23.28
N GLY A 78 -6.63 0.43 22.90
CA GLY A 78 -8.08 0.42 22.68
C GLY A 78 -8.51 1.32 21.51
N LYS A 79 -7.56 1.75 20.67
CA LYS A 79 -7.73 2.63 19.52
C LYS A 79 -7.83 1.87 18.20
N LEU A 80 -7.76 0.55 18.24
CA LEU A 80 -8.03 -0.31 17.09
C LEU A 80 -9.53 -0.26 16.81
N GLY A 81 -9.93 0.60 15.88
CA GLY A 81 -11.32 0.99 15.64
C GLY A 81 -11.60 2.48 15.88
N ILE A 82 -10.68 3.23 16.51
CA ILE A 82 -10.69 4.69 16.67
C ILE A 82 -9.72 5.33 15.66
N SER A 83 -9.72 4.81 14.43
CA SER A 83 -9.36 5.61 13.27
C SER A 83 -10.66 6.32 12.91
N ASN A 84 -10.76 7.64 13.20
CA ASN A 84 -11.94 8.50 13.03
C ASN A 84 -13.08 7.80 12.26
N THR A 85 -13.96 7.09 12.95
CA THR A 85 -15.08 6.37 12.32
C THR A 85 -15.93 7.33 11.50
N THR A 86 -16.00 8.60 11.92
CA THR A 86 -16.59 9.68 11.14
C THR A 86 -15.95 9.88 9.78
N ASP A 87 -14.62 9.91 9.65
CA ASP A 87 -13.97 10.14 8.34
C ASP A 87 -13.98 8.88 7.48
N ARG A 88 -13.90 7.69 8.10
CA ARG A 88 -14.07 6.42 7.36
C ARG A 88 -15.46 6.26 6.80
N ASP A 89 -16.51 6.49 7.58
CA ASP A 89 -17.89 6.38 7.10
C ASP A 89 -18.20 7.47 6.06
N ARG A 90 -17.65 8.68 6.25
CA ARG A 90 -17.76 9.78 5.28
C ARG A 90 -17.00 9.51 3.98
N ALA A 91 -15.87 8.82 4.03
CA ALA A 91 -15.11 8.42 2.86
C ALA A 91 -15.81 7.39 1.97
N PHE A 92 -16.97 6.85 2.38
CA PHE A 92 -17.81 5.99 1.54
C PHE A 92 -19.20 6.56 1.32
N HIS A 93 -19.44 7.81 1.73
CA HIS A 93 -20.69 8.50 1.41
C HIS A 93 -20.81 8.69 -0.11
N PRO A 94 -22.01 8.58 -0.71
CA PRO A 94 -22.21 8.78 -2.15
C PRO A 94 -21.67 10.12 -2.66
N ASP A 95 -21.79 11.17 -1.86
CA ASP A 95 -21.31 12.53 -2.20
C ASP A 95 -19.85 12.80 -1.81
N ALA A 96 -19.09 11.78 -1.39
CA ALA A 96 -17.69 11.96 -1.01
C ALA A 96 -16.84 12.40 -2.23
N GLN A 97 -16.01 13.41 -2.02
CA GLN A 97 -15.04 13.90 -3.00
C GLN A 97 -13.64 13.44 -2.62
N TYR A 98 -12.87 13.05 -3.63
CA TYR A 98 -11.52 12.55 -3.48
C TYR A 98 -10.58 13.33 -4.39
N ALA A 99 -9.39 13.63 -3.90
CA ALA A 99 -8.29 14.07 -4.74
C ALA A 99 -6.99 13.81 -3.99
N PHE A 100 -5.90 13.67 -4.72
CA PHE A 100 -4.60 13.56 -4.10
C PHE A 100 -3.51 14.02 -5.06
N ASP A 101 -2.53 14.74 -4.52
CA ASP A 101 -1.29 15.02 -5.24
C ASP A 101 -0.19 14.09 -4.75
N LYS A 102 0.31 13.27 -5.66
CA LYS A 102 1.39 12.30 -5.46
C LYS A 102 1.12 11.23 -4.40
N LEU A 103 0.05 10.46 -4.58
CA LEU A 103 -0.22 9.27 -3.78
C LEU A 103 0.79 8.18 -4.15
N LYS A 104 1.69 7.85 -3.23
CA LYS A 104 2.71 6.82 -3.50
C LYS A 104 2.09 5.44 -3.69
N ILE A 105 2.48 4.75 -4.75
CA ILE A 105 2.10 3.37 -5.07
C ILE A 105 3.39 2.59 -5.33
N GLU A 106 3.53 1.44 -4.68
CA GLU A 106 4.65 0.52 -4.90
C GLU A 106 4.12 -0.86 -5.26
N LEU A 107 4.58 -1.41 -6.38
CA LEU A 107 4.19 -2.74 -6.87
C LEU A 107 5.41 -3.65 -6.85
N ILE A 108 5.27 -4.84 -6.26
CA ILE A 108 6.32 -5.86 -6.32
C ILE A 108 5.86 -6.96 -7.26
N THR A 109 6.64 -7.29 -8.27
CA THR A 109 6.28 -8.27 -9.28
C THR A 109 7.45 -9.18 -9.66
N SER A 110 7.13 -10.36 -10.19
CA SER A 110 8.07 -11.21 -10.94
C SER A 110 7.69 -11.31 -12.43
N ASP A 111 6.66 -10.56 -12.85
CA ASP A 111 6.19 -10.48 -14.23
C ASP A 111 6.95 -9.38 -14.98
N LYS A 112 7.79 -9.80 -15.92
CA LYS A 112 8.64 -8.93 -16.75
C LYS A 112 7.86 -7.95 -17.62
N ASP A 113 6.60 -8.24 -17.88
CA ASP A 113 5.76 -7.47 -18.77
C ASP A 113 4.87 -6.47 -18.00
N LEU A 114 4.88 -6.47 -16.66
CA LEU A 114 4.01 -5.57 -15.88
C LEU A 114 4.26 -4.09 -16.22
N LYS A 115 5.52 -3.67 -16.37
CA LYS A 115 5.84 -2.31 -16.80
C LYS A 115 5.32 -2.01 -18.21
N TYR A 116 5.35 -2.96 -19.13
CA TYR A 116 4.74 -2.79 -20.45
C TYR A 116 3.22 -2.62 -20.36
N HIS A 117 2.56 -3.35 -19.46
CA HIS A 117 1.12 -3.20 -19.25
C HIS A 117 0.73 -1.84 -18.66
N LEU A 118 1.55 -1.29 -17.77
CA LEU A 118 1.35 0.02 -17.13
C LEU A 118 1.71 1.19 -18.05
N PHE A 119 2.83 1.11 -18.76
CA PHE A 119 3.47 2.25 -19.45
C PHE A 119 3.56 2.08 -20.97
N GLY A 120 3.04 0.99 -21.53
CA GLY A 120 3.11 0.69 -22.95
C GLY A 120 4.55 0.54 -23.43
N THR A 121 4.83 0.99 -24.65
CA THR A 121 6.16 0.86 -25.28
C THR A 121 7.27 1.68 -24.62
N PHE A 122 6.92 2.65 -23.76
CA PHE A 122 7.88 3.53 -23.09
C PHE A 122 8.59 2.87 -21.90
N TYR A 123 8.14 1.69 -21.48
CA TYR A 123 8.59 1.00 -20.26
C TYR A 123 10.10 0.72 -20.15
N ARG A 124 10.84 0.74 -21.26
CA ARG A 124 12.30 0.49 -21.31
C ARG A 124 13.15 1.73 -21.01
N TRP A 125 12.53 2.90 -21.00
CA TRP A 125 13.20 4.19 -20.90
C TRP A 125 12.50 5.09 -19.87
N LEU A 126 11.89 4.48 -18.84
CA LEU A 126 11.21 5.24 -17.79
C LEU A 126 12.26 6.01 -16.99
N VAL A 127 12.09 7.33 -16.98
CA VAL A 127 12.89 8.26 -16.20
C VAL A 127 12.04 8.81 -15.07
N TYR A 128 12.68 9.12 -13.94
CA TYR A 128 12.06 9.83 -12.83
C TYR A 128 11.26 11.04 -13.32
N GLY A 129 10.01 11.15 -12.87
CA GLY A 129 9.11 12.24 -13.21
C GLY A 129 8.33 12.06 -14.52
N ASP A 130 8.58 10.99 -15.29
CA ASP A 130 7.75 10.67 -16.46
C ASP A 130 6.29 10.49 -16.05
N LYS A 131 5.39 11.15 -16.78
CA LYS A 131 3.97 11.21 -16.46
C LYS A 131 3.14 10.47 -17.49
N PHE A 132 2.32 9.53 -17.03
CA PHE A 132 1.43 8.73 -17.87
C PHE A 132 -0.01 8.98 -17.44
N LYS A 133 -0.86 9.33 -18.41
CA LYS A 133 -2.27 9.59 -18.18
C LYS A 133 -3.05 8.28 -18.06
N ILE A 134 -3.94 8.19 -17.08
CA ILE A 134 -4.90 7.08 -16.99
C ILE A 134 -6.01 7.34 -18.02
N PRO A 135 -6.36 6.37 -18.89
CA PRO A 135 -7.46 6.52 -19.86
C PRO A 135 -8.76 7.00 -19.21
N ASP A 136 -9.53 7.79 -19.95
CA ASP A 136 -10.86 8.27 -19.54
C ASP A 136 -10.92 9.08 -18.24
N THR A 137 -9.78 9.59 -17.77
CA THR A 137 -9.66 10.45 -16.59
C THR A 137 -8.76 11.67 -16.89
N THR A 138 -8.60 12.60 -15.96
CA THR A 138 -7.48 13.54 -15.88
C THR A 138 -6.33 13.05 -15.00
N ALA A 139 -6.53 11.94 -14.31
CA ALA A 139 -5.55 11.30 -13.45
C ALA A 139 -4.29 10.83 -14.20
N SER A 140 -3.22 10.70 -13.43
CA SER A 140 -1.91 10.30 -13.95
C SER A 140 -1.07 9.58 -12.93
N ILE A 141 -0.23 8.67 -13.42
CA ILE A 141 0.87 8.09 -12.67
C ILE A 141 2.18 8.77 -13.07
N ILE A 142 3.06 8.96 -12.10
CA ILE A 142 4.36 9.63 -12.25
C ILE A 142 5.44 8.69 -11.74
N ILE A 143 6.48 8.42 -12.53
CA ILE A 143 7.56 7.51 -12.14
C ILE A 143 8.38 8.09 -10.99
N ASP A 144 8.67 7.27 -9.96
CA ASP A 144 9.43 7.66 -8.76
C ASP A 144 10.90 7.17 -8.78
N GLU A 145 11.33 6.44 -9.81
CA GLU A 145 12.72 6.02 -9.96
C GLU A 145 13.11 5.73 -11.42
N ASP A 146 14.39 5.84 -11.75
CA ASP A 146 14.90 5.49 -13.07
C ASP A 146 14.94 3.95 -13.21
N HIS A 147 14.22 3.40 -14.20
CA HIS A 147 14.22 1.96 -14.44
C HIS A 147 15.10 1.61 -15.65
N GLN A 148 16.36 1.20 -15.42
CA GLN A 148 17.22 0.60 -16.45
C GLN A 148 17.23 -0.93 -16.31
N GLY A 149 17.03 -1.65 -17.43
CA GLY A 149 16.67 -3.07 -17.42
C GLY A 149 17.70 -4.07 -16.85
N SER A 150 17.16 -5.02 -16.08
CA SER A 150 17.53 -6.42 -15.80
C SER A 150 18.76 -6.77 -14.94
N SER A 151 18.49 -7.31 -13.76
CA SER A 151 19.29 -8.31 -13.05
C SER A 151 18.67 -9.72 -13.17
N ILE A 152 19.48 -10.77 -12.98
CA ILE A 152 19.07 -12.19 -13.07
C ILE A 152 18.30 -12.58 -11.80
N GLY A 153 17.12 -13.19 -11.94
CA GLY A 153 16.22 -13.52 -10.80
C GLY A 153 15.00 -12.59 -10.65
N TYR A 154 14.62 -11.90 -11.74
CA TYR A 154 13.58 -10.87 -11.87
C TYR A 154 12.48 -10.88 -10.79
N ARG A 155 12.74 -10.08 -9.76
CA ARG A 155 11.75 -9.51 -8.85
C ARG A 155 12.00 -8.01 -8.90
N GLU A 156 11.00 -7.27 -9.37
CA GLU A 156 11.10 -5.83 -9.57
C GLU A 156 10.09 -5.12 -8.68
N THR A 157 10.55 -4.04 -8.06
CA THR A 157 9.69 -3.04 -7.42
C THR A 157 9.45 -1.93 -8.43
N ILE A 158 8.19 -1.57 -8.67
CA ILE A 158 7.80 -0.44 -9.53
C ILE A 158 7.24 0.63 -8.60
N ARG A 159 7.94 1.77 -8.49
CA ARG A 159 7.48 2.91 -7.68
C ARG A 159 6.93 4.02 -8.55
N MET A 160 5.75 4.50 -8.18
CA MET A 160 5.08 5.59 -8.87
C MET A 160 4.21 6.40 -7.93
N TYR A 161 3.86 7.62 -8.36
CA TYR A 161 2.89 8.47 -7.69
C TYR A 161 1.63 8.60 -8.53
N LEU A 162 0.47 8.38 -7.93
CA LEU A 162 -0.83 8.67 -8.51
C LEU A 162 -1.27 10.10 -8.12
N THR A 163 -1.56 10.93 -9.11
CA THR A 163 -2.17 12.25 -8.93
C THR A 163 -3.50 12.30 -9.67
N PHE A 164 -4.56 12.77 -9.01
CA PHE A 164 -5.90 12.93 -9.57
C PHE A 164 -6.68 14.03 -8.85
N ASP A 165 -7.70 14.58 -9.51
CA ASP A 165 -8.54 15.66 -8.98
C ASP A 165 -9.96 15.20 -8.63
N THR A 166 -10.80 16.12 -8.14
CA THR A 166 -12.18 15.83 -7.70
C THR A 166 -13.14 15.47 -8.84
N LYS A 167 -12.73 15.62 -10.10
CA LYS A 167 -13.52 15.22 -11.28
C LYS A 167 -13.22 13.80 -11.70
N ASP A 168 -12.12 13.23 -11.22
CA ASP A 168 -11.72 11.86 -11.52
C ASP A 168 -12.51 10.87 -10.66
N SER A 169 -13.13 9.87 -11.30
CA SER A 169 -13.73 8.75 -10.58
C SER A 169 -12.62 7.84 -10.05
N VAL A 170 -12.62 7.64 -8.73
CA VAL A 170 -11.72 6.68 -8.07
C VAL A 170 -11.97 5.27 -8.60
N GLU A 171 -13.22 4.91 -8.87
CA GLU A 171 -13.59 3.61 -9.43
C GLU A 171 -12.94 3.38 -10.80
N THR A 172 -12.92 4.39 -11.68
CA THR A 172 -12.25 4.31 -13.00
C THR A 172 -10.73 4.16 -12.84
N ILE A 173 -10.13 4.90 -11.90
CA ILE A 173 -8.69 4.79 -11.61
C ILE A 173 -8.35 3.37 -11.10
N VAL A 174 -9.17 2.85 -10.19
CA VAL A 174 -9.01 1.52 -9.58
C VAL A 174 -9.24 0.44 -10.62
N ASP A 175 -10.26 0.54 -11.46
CA ASP A 175 -10.53 -0.41 -12.55
C ASP A 175 -9.33 -0.52 -13.49
N TRP A 176 -8.79 0.64 -13.90
CA TRP A 176 -7.58 0.66 -14.70
C TRP A 176 -6.40 0.02 -13.97
N LEU A 177 -6.10 0.45 -12.74
CA LEU A 177 -4.94 -0.04 -11.98
C LEU A 177 -5.04 -1.54 -11.74
N TYR A 178 -6.17 -2.01 -11.19
CA TYR A 178 -6.45 -3.41 -10.93
C TYR A 178 -6.35 -4.24 -12.21
N GLY A 179 -6.94 -3.79 -13.31
CA GLY A 179 -6.86 -4.46 -14.61
C GLY A 179 -5.43 -4.63 -15.14
N LYS A 180 -4.48 -3.77 -14.72
CA LYS A 180 -3.06 -3.92 -15.06
C LYS A 180 -2.29 -4.83 -14.13
N ILE A 181 -2.64 -4.89 -12.84
CA ILE A 181 -1.79 -5.55 -11.82
C ILE A 181 -2.35 -6.90 -11.35
N ALA A 182 -3.64 -7.18 -11.55
CA ALA A 182 -4.29 -8.40 -11.09
C ALA A 182 -3.60 -9.65 -11.67
N GLY A 183 -3.20 -10.57 -10.79
CA GLY A 183 -2.47 -11.79 -11.16
C GLY A 183 -1.02 -11.57 -11.62
N ARG A 184 -0.52 -10.33 -11.62
CA ARG A 184 0.84 -9.96 -12.06
C ARG A 184 1.67 -9.35 -10.95
N ALA A 185 1.06 -8.55 -10.08
CA ALA A 185 1.69 -8.06 -8.86
C ALA A 185 1.59 -9.10 -7.75
N SER A 186 2.70 -9.34 -7.07
CA SER A 186 2.79 -10.18 -5.87
C SER A 186 2.52 -9.43 -4.58
N SER A 187 2.71 -8.10 -4.60
CA SER A 187 2.42 -7.21 -3.47
C SER A 187 2.12 -5.80 -4.00
N LEU A 188 1.29 -5.08 -3.26
CA LEU A 188 0.93 -3.69 -3.51
C LEU A 188 1.02 -2.91 -2.20
N LEU A 189 1.66 -1.75 -2.24
CA LEU A 189 1.64 -0.77 -1.17
C LEU A 189 0.99 0.52 -1.68
N ILE A 190 0.06 1.07 -0.91
CA ILE A 190 -0.57 2.37 -1.19
C ILE A 190 -0.29 3.28 -0.01
N HIS A 191 0.44 4.37 -0.27
CA HIS A 191 0.89 5.32 0.76
C HIS A 191 1.62 4.65 1.93
N GLY A 192 2.42 3.63 1.59
CA GLY A 192 3.14 2.79 2.54
C GLY A 192 2.34 1.59 3.00
N ASP A 193 1.02 1.63 3.11
CA ASP A 193 0.23 0.52 3.67
C ASP A 193 0.15 -0.66 2.68
N VAL A 194 0.36 -1.90 3.18
CA VAL A 194 0.19 -3.11 2.38
C VAL A 194 -1.29 -3.33 2.07
N VAL A 195 -1.60 -3.43 0.77
CA VAL A 195 -2.96 -3.62 0.26
C VAL A 195 -3.00 -4.92 -0.53
N GLU A 196 -4.06 -5.69 -0.31
CA GLU A 196 -4.32 -6.89 -1.12
C GLU A 196 -4.53 -6.50 -2.59
N VAL A 197 -4.00 -7.31 -3.52
CA VAL A 197 -4.17 -7.08 -4.97
C VAL A 197 -5.57 -7.54 -5.40
N ASP A 198 -6.57 -6.83 -4.87
CA ASP A 198 -8.00 -7.05 -5.04
C ASP A 198 -8.70 -5.71 -5.29
N TYR A 199 -9.73 -5.71 -6.14
CA TYR A 199 -10.42 -4.48 -6.54
C TYR A 199 -10.97 -3.71 -5.34
N ASP A 200 -11.70 -4.39 -4.45
CA ASP A 200 -12.35 -3.76 -3.31
C ASP A 200 -11.34 -3.27 -2.26
N ALA A 201 -10.26 -4.03 -2.05
CA ALA A 201 -9.17 -3.64 -1.16
C ALA A 201 -8.47 -2.37 -1.65
N ILE A 202 -8.15 -2.29 -2.95
CA ILE A 202 -7.52 -1.14 -3.58
C ILE A 202 -8.45 0.08 -3.51
N LEU A 203 -9.71 -0.09 -3.92
CA LEU A 203 -10.71 0.98 -3.91
C LEU A 203 -10.89 1.57 -2.52
N ARG A 204 -11.02 0.68 -1.51
CA ARG A 204 -11.14 1.09 -0.12
C ARG A 204 -9.91 1.85 0.37
N SER A 205 -8.72 1.36 0.05
CA SER A 205 -7.48 2.00 0.47
C SER A 205 -7.35 3.39 -0.15
N ILE A 206 -7.53 3.53 -1.46
CA ILE A 206 -7.44 4.83 -2.13
C ILE A 206 -8.49 5.79 -1.55
N LYS A 207 -9.77 5.41 -1.48
CA LYS A 207 -10.82 6.28 -0.93
C LYS A 207 -10.52 6.75 0.49
N GLN A 208 -10.03 5.88 1.37
CA GLN A 208 -9.67 6.25 2.74
C GLN A 208 -8.50 7.23 2.79
N THR A 209 -7.47 7.02 1.97
CA THR A 209 -6.28 7.87 1.96
C THR A 209 -6.52 9.22 1.28
N THR A 210 -7.43 9.29 0.32
CA THR A 210 -7.61 10.45 -0.56
C THR A 210 -8.92 11.19 -0.35
N PHE A 211 -9.68 10.85 0.69
CA PHE A 211 -10.89 11.56 1.06
C PHE A 211 -10.57 13.02 1.40
N LEU A 212 -11.24 13.96 0.72
CA LEU A 212 -11.14 15.37 1.02
C LEU A 212 -12.29 15.82 1.93
N GLN A 213 -13.52 15.63 1.45
CA GLN A 213 -14.73 16.14 2.07
C GLN A 213 -15.97 15.45 1.50
N ILE A 214 -17.11 15.68 2.14
CA ILE A 214 -18.42 15.44 1.51
C ILE A 214 -18.68 16.64 0.61
N GLY A 215 -18.96 16.40 -0.67
CA GLY A 215 -19.37 17.43 -1.61
C GLY A 215 -20.63 18.14 -1.13
N PRO A 216 -20.95 19.31 -1.69
CA PRO A 216 -22.26 19.92 -1.46
C PRO A 216 -23.30 18.96 -2.04
N GLY A 217 -23.86 18.10 -1.20
CA GLY A 217 -25.00 17.27 -1.55
C GLY A 217 -26.07 18.19 -2.12
N GLY A 218 -26.71 17.76 -3.21
CA GLY A 218 -27.87 18.46 -3.74
C GLY A 218 -28.86 18.69 -2.61
N ALA A 219 -28.90 19.90 -2.09
CA ALA A 219 -30.12 20.46 -1.54
C ALA A 219 -31.04 20.61 -2.76
N GLU A 220 -31.76 19.54 -3.08
CA GLU A 220 -32.92 19.65 -3.94
C GLU A 220 -33.89 20.61 -3.24
N GLU A 221 -34.20 21.69 -3.96
CA GLU A 221 -35.35 22.57 -3.73
C GLU A 221 -36.67 21.81 -3.78
#